data_AF-A0A836CG19-F1
#
_entry.id   AF-A0A836CG19-F1
#
_cell.length_a   1.000
_cell.length_b   1.000
_cell.length_c   1.000
_cell.angle_alpha   90.00
_cell.angle_beta   90.00
_cell.angle_gamma   90.00
#
_symmetry.space_group_name_H-M   'P 1'
#
loop_
_entity.id
_entity.type
_entity.pdbx_description
1 polymer ?
#
loop_
_entity_poly.entity_id
_entity_poly.type
_entity_poly.pdbx_seq_one_letter_code
_entity_poly.pdbx_strand_id
1 'polypeptide(L)'
;RTCRKEGCTKHASYNHFGAGSQWCCAHKQQNMVDVANPKCQEPGCAKRPTFGEEGQRATHCLKHKLAGAIDVSNLLCAEPGCMVHAAFGTERNRPTHCNKHKLPRAVNVLTAPCAQPGCSTLPSFGVKGQRPTHCATHRPPGTVSVHKSCARPGCSQQPRF
;
A
#
# COMPACT_ATOMS: atom_id res chain seq x y z
N ARG A 1 5.08 13.88 8.37
CA ARG A 1 4.70 15.27 8.01
C ARG A 1 4.31 15.99 9.29
N THR A 2 4.78 17.21 9.54
CA THR A 2 4.43 18.00 10.73
C THR A 2 3.10 18.74 10.54
N CYS A 3 2.48 19.12 11.65
CA CYS A 3 1.24 19.90 11.66
C CYS A 3 1.43 21.27 11.00
N ARG A 4 0.43 21.73 10.24
CA ARG A 4 0.42 23.04 9.57
C ARG A 4 0.37 24.25 10.53
N LYS A 5 -0.04 24.05 11.79
CA LYS A 5 -0.07 25.13 12.78
C LYS A 5 1.36 25.60 13.08
N GLU A 6 1.61 26.90 12.94
CA GLU A 6 2.91 27.50 13.24
C GLU A 6 3.38 27.13 14.66
N GLY A 7 4.66 26.77 14.77
CA GLY A 7 5.27 26.32 16.03
C GLY A 7 4.89 24.90 16.49
N CYS A 8 4.05 24.17 15.77
CA CYS A 8 3.66 22.82 16.16
C CYS A 8 4.59 21.75 15.58
N THR A 9 5.25 20.98 16.46
CA THR A 9 6.14 19.87 16.10
C THR A 9 5.43 18.52 15.99
N LYS A 10 4.12 18.46 16.31
CA LYS A 10 3.34 17.20 16.30
C LYS A 10 3.13 16.68 14.87
N HIS A 11 3.04 15.35 14.73
CA HIS A 11 2.76 14.70 13.45
C HIS A 11 1.34 15.03 12.95
N ALA A 12 1.22 15.38 11.68
CA ALA A 12 -0.07 15.61 11.03
C ALA A 12 -0.72 14.27 10.66
N SER A 13 -1.96 14.04 11.09
CA SER A 13 -2.76 12.87 10.74
C SER A 13 -4.20 13.21 10.32
N TYR A 14 -4.67 14.41 10.63
CA TYR A 14 -6.04 14.85 10.38
C TYR A 14 -6.14 15.76 9.16
N ASN A 15 -7.20 15.58 8.39
CA ASN A 15 -7.67 16.52 7.37
C ASN A 15 -9.10 16.16 6.93
N HIS A 16 -9.65 16.89 5.97
CA HIS A 16 -10.83 16.46 5.23
C HIS A 16 -10.56 15.17 4.45
N PHE A 17 -11.62 14.38 4.27
CA PHE A 17 -11.56 13.14 3.51
C PHE A 17 -11.03 13.39 2.08
N GLY A 18 -10.23 12.47 1.54
CA GLY A 18 -9.58 12.65 0.23
C GLY A 18 -8.28 13.46 0.26
N ALA A 19 -8.11 14.39 1.21
CA ALA A 19 -6.93 15.23 1.31
C ALA A 19 -5.75 14.55 2.04
N GLY A 20 -4.53 15.05 1.79
CA GLY A 20 -3.34 14.64 2.55
C GLY A 20 -3.35 15.21 3.97
N SER A 21 -2.78 14.50 4.96
CA SER A 21 -2.76 14.94 6.37
C SER A 21 -2.07 16.30 6.55
N GLN A 22 -2.74 17.25 7.20
CA GLN A 22 -2.20 18.61 7.46
C GLN A 22 -2.24 19.00 8.94
N TRP A 23 -3.13 18.41 9.74
CA TRP A 23 -3.36 18.82 11.12
C TRP A 23 -3.07 17.68 12.09
N CYS A 24 -2.60 17.99 13.30
CA CYS A 24 -2.49 17.00 14.38
C CYS A 24 -3.83 16.87 15.12
N CYS A 25 -3.96 15.88 16.02
CA CYS A 25 -5.19 15.67 16.80
C CYS A 25 -5.64 16.90 17.59
N ALA A 26 -4.69 17.71 18.06
CA ALA A 26 -4.95 18.92 18.84
C ALA A 26 -5.37 20.13 18.00
N HIS A 27 -5.06 20.14 16.70
CA HIS A 27 -5.34 21.26 15.79
C HIS A 27 -6.31 20.88 14.66
N LYS A 28 -7.06 19.79 14.83
CA LYS A 28 -8.09 19.39 13.87
C LYS A 28 -9.30 20.33 14.01
N GLN A 29 -9.94 20.68 12.89
CA GLN A 29 -11.21 21.40 12.88
C GLN A 29 -12.40 20.43 12.98
N GLN A 30 -13.59 20.95 13.23
CA GLN A 30 -14.83 20.19 13.09
C GLN A 30 -14.91 19.58 11.68
N ASN A 31 -15.37 18.34 11.59
CA ASN A 31 -15.47 17.55 10.35
C ASN A 31 -14.14 17.07 9.75
N MET A 32 -13.00 17.24 10.43
CA MET A 32 -11.75 16.58 10.02
C MET A 32 -11.67 15.14 10.54
N VAL A 33 -11.22 14.24 9.66
CA VAL A 33 -11.04 12.82 9.96
C VAL A 33 -9.56 12.47 10.01
N ASP A 34 -9.22 11.37 10.68
CA ASP A 34 -7.88 10.81 10.60
C ASP A 34 -7.67 10.23 9.19
N VAL A 35 -6.91 10.93 8.35
CA VAL A 35 -6.59 10.52 6.98
C VAL A 35 -5.31 9.69 6.90
N ALA A 36 -4.57 9.58 8.01
CA ALA A 36 -3.44 8.66 8.13
C ALA A 36 -3.93 7.24 8.46
N ASN A 37 -4.95 7.14 9.31
CA ASN A 37 -5.63 5.90 9.68
C ASN A 37 -7.14 6.00 9.38
N PRO A 38 -7.54 5.99 8.09
CA PRO A 38 -8.92 6.16 7.71
C PRO A 38 -9.79 5.02 8.26
N LYS A 39 -10.96 5.40 8.77
CA LYS A 39 -12.04 4.49 9.16
C LYS A 39 -13.18 4.62 8.16
N CYS A 40 -13.99 3.58 8.08
CA CYS A 40 -15.25 3.60 7.34
C CYS A 40 -16.08 4.81 7.76
N GLN A 41 -16.70 5.52 6.80
CA GLN A 41 -17.49 6.72 7.09
C GLN A 41 -18.79 6.43 7.85
N GLU A 42 -19.29 5.19 7.81
CA GLU A 42 -20.44 4.78 8.63
C GLU A 42 -20.22 5.00 10.14
N PRO A 43 -21.15 5.71 10.83
CA PRO A 43 -21.08 5.93 12.27
C PRO A 43 -20.92 4.63 13.06
N GLY A 44 -19.98 4.62 14.00
CA GLY A 44 -19.68 3.45 14.83
C GLY A 44 -18.85 2.36 14.15
N CYS A 45 -18.49 2.50 12.87
CA CYS A 45 -17.67 1.51 12.18
C CYS A 45 -16.15 1.78 12.36
N ALA A 46 -15.45 0.84 13.02
CA ALA A 46 -14.00 0.91 13.19
C ALA A 46 -13.19 0.23 12.05
N LYS A 47 -13.86 -0.29 11.02
CA LYS A 47 -13.18 -1.01 9.93
C LYS A 47 -12.45 -0.06 9.00
N ARG A 48 -11.33 -0.54 8.43
CA ARG A 48 -10.63 0.17 7.37
C ARG A 48 -11.50 0.17 6.11
N PRO A 49 -11.64 1.31 5.43
CA PRO A 49 -12.37 1.37 4.18
C PRO A 49 -11.52 0.80 3.04
N THR A 50 -12.18 0.09 2.12
CA THR A 50 -11.58 -0.44 0.89
C THR A 50 -12.37 -0.07 -0.36
N PHE A 51 -13.67 0.23 -0.20
CA PHE A 51 -14.58 0.60 -1.27
C PHE A 51 -14.74 2.11 -1.39
N GLY A 52 -14.83 2.60 -2.63
CA GLY A 52 -15.03 4.00 -2.94
C GLY A 52 -15.26 4.24 -4.43
N GLU A 53 -15.21 5.50 -4.83
CA GLU A 53 -15.30 5.91 -6.22
C GLU A 53 -13.95 5.75 -6.93
N GLU A 54 -13.98 5.47 -8.23
CA GLU A 54 -12.77 5.34 -9.04
C GLU A 54 -11.90 6.60 -8.94
N GLY A 55 -10.59 6.41 -8.80
CA GLY A 55 -9.63 7.49 -8.62
C GLY A 55 -9.57 8.07 -7.19
N GLN A 56 -10.63 7.94 -6.39
CA GLN A 56 -10.71 8.49 -5.04
C GLN A 56 -10.15 7.55 -3.96
N ARG A 57 -10.08 8.06 -2.71
CA ARG A 57 -9.71 7.24 -1.54
C ARG A 57 -10.92 6.43 -1.09
N ALA A 58 -10.68 5.20 -0.60
CA ALA A 58 -11.73 4.34 -0.10
C ALA A 58 -12.46 4.97 1.09
N THR A 59 -13.78 5.12 0.99
CA THR A 59 -14.68 5.74 1.98
C THR A 59 -15.36 4.72 2.89
N HIS A 60 -15.69 3.55 2.34
CA HIS A 60 -16.52 2.54 3.01
C HIS A 60 -15.82 1.18 3.08
N CYS A 61 -16.16 0.39 4.09
CA CYS A 61 -15.73 -1.01 4.14
C CYS A 61 -16.68 -1.90 3.33
N LEU A 62 -16.30 -3.17 3.11
CA LEU A 62 -17.13 -4.13 2.36
C LEU A 62 -18.60 -4.20 2.83
N LYS A 63 -18.83 -4.12 4.16
CA LYS A 63 -20.18 -4.19 4.74
C LYS A 63 -21.03 -2.96 4.48
N HIS A 64 -20.39 -1.81 4.27
CA HIS A 64 -21.04 -0.51 4.17
C HIS A 64 -20.80 0.14 2.80
N LYS A 65 -20.41 -0.66 1.79
CA LYS A 65 -20.12 -0.12 0.46
C LYS A 65 -21.39 0.51 -0.11
N LEU A 66 -21.25 1.66 -0.74
CA LEU A 66 -22.32 2.29 -1.49
C LEU A 66 -22.60 1.49 -2.77
N ALA A 67 -23.84 1.59 -3.29
CA ALA A 67 -24.18 1.01 -4.58
C ALA A 67 -23.27 1.61 -5.67
N GLY A 68 -22.68 0.75 -6.50
CA GLY A 68 -21.72 1.17 -7.53
C GLY A 68 -20.29 1.45 -7.03
N ALA A 69 -20.01 1.39 -5.72
CA ALA A 69 -18.64 1.55 -5.22
C ALA A 69 -17.76 0.35 -5.59
N ILE A 70 -16.52 0.63 -6.01
CA ILE A 70 -15.52 -0.37 -6.38
C ILE A 70 -14.47 -0.54 -5.27
N ASP A 71 -13.79 -1.69 -5.21
CA ASP A 71 -12.64 -1.85 -4.31
C ASP A 71 -11.44 -1.08 -4.89
N VAL A 72 -11.22 0.13 -4.37
CA VAL A 72 -10.12 1.01 -4.80
C VAL A 72 -8.79 0.70 -4.12
N SER A 73 -8.79 -0.26 -3.19
CA SER A 73 -7.60 -0.67 -2.43
C SER A 73 -7.02 -1.98 -2.95
N ASN A 74 -7.87 -2.93 -3.35
CA ASN A 74 -7.52 -4.22 -3.91
C ASN A 74 -8.01 -4.30 -5.36
N LEU A 75 -7.36 -3.52 -6.23
CA LEU A 75 -7.72 -3.48 -7.65
C LEU A 75 -7.50 -4.86 -8.28
N LEU A 76 -8.51 -5.34 -9.02
CA LEU A 76 -8.38 -6.53 -9.86
C LEU A 76 -7.69 -6.16 -11.18
N CYS A 77 -7.14 -7.17 -11.84
CA CYS A 77 -6.61 -7.05 -13.18
C CYS A 77 -7.72 -6.57 -14.13
N ALA A 78 -7.42 -5.57 -14.97
CA ALA A 78 -8.34 -5.02 -15.95
C ALA A 78 -8.70 -6.00 -17.08
N GLU A 79 -7.95 -7.09 -17.22
CA GLU A 79 -8.22 -8.14 -18.21
C GLU A 79 -9.57 -8.83 -17.93
N PRO A 80 -10.50 -8.89 -18.90
CA PRO A 80 -11.80 -9.51 -18.73
C PRO A 80 -11.68 -10.96 -18.23
N GLY A 81 -12.41 -11.28 -17.15
CA GLY A 81 -12.40 -12.61 -16.54
C GLY A 81 -11.20 -12.91 -15.65
N CYS A 82 -10.27 -11.97 -15.45
CA CYS A 82 -9.14 -12.17 -14.54
C CYS A 82 -9.46 -11.71 -13.11
N MET A 83 -9.55 -12.66 -12.18
CA MET A 83 -9.80 -12.40 -10.75
C MET A 83 -8.51 -12.19 -9.93
N VAL A 84 -7.37 -12.00 -10.59
CA VAL A 84 -6.07 -11.79 -9.93
C VAL A 84 -5.90 -10.31 -9.61
N HIS A 85 -5.36 -9.98 -8.43
CA HIS A 85 -5.06 -8.59 -8.07
C HIS A 85 -4.05 -7.95 -9.04
N ALA A 86 -4.34 -6.72 -9.43
CA ALA A 86 -3.45 -5.89 -10.20
C ALA A 86 -2.25 -5.47 -9.32
N ALA A 87 -1.05 -5.58 -9.90
CA ALA A 87 0.19 -5.12 -9.28
C ALA A 87 1.06 -4.30 -10.24
N PHE A 88 0.78 -4.38 -11.55
CA PHE A 88 1.54 -3.77 -12.61
C PHE A 88 0.78 -2.58 -13.21
N GLY A 89 1.51 -1.51 -13.47
CA GLY A 89 0.97 -0.27 -14.03
C GLY A 89 2.07 0.61 -14.58
N THR A 90 1.71 1.84 -14.95
CA THR A 90 2.69 2.88 -15.32
C THR A 90 3.29 3.52 -14.07
N GLU A 91 4.50 4.04 -14.21
CA GLU A 91 5.21 4.67 -13.10
C GLU A 91 4.35 5.79 -12.50
N ARG A 92 4.15 5.76 -11.17
CA ARG A 92 3.31 6.70 -10.38
C ARG A 92 1.79 6.53 -10.48
N ASN A 93 1.28 5.55 -11.24
CA ASN A 93 -0.15 5.29 -11.32
C ASN A 93 -0.58 4.07 -10.49
N ARG A 94 -1.90 3.93 -10.30
CA ARG A 94 -2.51 2.75 -9.69
C ARG A 94 -2.24 1.51 -10.55
N PRO A 95 -2.09 0.32 -9.93
CA PRO A 95 -1.92 -0.91 -10.69
C PRO A 95 -3.18 -1.19 -11.50
N THR A 96 -3.01 -1.61 -12.75
CA THR A 96 -4.12 -1.92 -13.66
C THR A 96 -4.13 -3.39 -14.06
N HIS A 97 -2.98 -4.04 -14.11
CA HIS A 97 -2.85 -5.43 -14.58
C HIS A 97 -2.11 -6.32 -13.58
N CYS A 98 -2.34 -7.62 -13.62
CA CYS A 98 -1.53 -8.60 -12.90
C CYS A 98 -0.24 -8.91 -13.67
N ASN A 99 0.67 -9.72 -13.09
CA ASN A 99 1.93 -10.07 -13.74
C ASN A 99 1.74 -10.78 -15.10
N LYS A 100 0.66 -11.55 -15.25
CA LYS A 100 0.35 -12.31 -16.47
C LYS A 100 -0.15 -11.41 -17.61
N HIS A 101 -0.88 -10.35 -17.28
CA HIS A 101 -1.52 -9.45 -18.25
C HIS A 101 -0.87 -8.07 -18.29
N LYS A 102 0.37 -7.93 -17.77
CA LYS A 102 1.04 -6.63 -17.71
C LYS A 102 1.34 -6.11 -19.12
N LEU A 103 1.12 -4.81 -19.33
CA LEU A 103 1.49 -4.13 -20.56
C LEU A 103 3.03 -4.12 -20.75
N PRO A 104 3.53 -4.04 -21.99
CA PRO A 104 4.94 -3.80 -22.24
C PRO A 104 5.41 -2.57 -21.48
N ARG A 105 6.56 -2.68 -20.79
CA ARG A 105 7.15 -1.63 -19.93
C ARG A 105 6.37 -1.32 -18.64
N ALA A 106 5.30 -2.06 -18.31
CA ALA A 106 4.64 -1.92 -17.01
C ALA A 106 5.58 -2.36 -15.88
N VAL A 107 5.63 -1.56 -14.83
CA VAL A 107 6.41 -1.84 -13.61
C VAL A 107 5.48 -2.30 -12.51
N ASN A 108 6.00 -3.09 -11.57
CA ASN A 108 5.26 -3.37 -10.35
C ASN A 108 5.18 -2.08 -9.52
N VAL A 109 3.99 -1.51 -9.38
CA VAL A 109 3.77 -0.24 -8.67
C VAL A 109 3.51 -0.43 -7.17
N LEU A 110 3.25 -1.67 -6.73
CA LEU A 110 3.03 -2.00 -5.32
C LEU A 110 4.34 -2.25 -4.57
N THR A 111 5.32 -2.83 -5.26
CA THR A 111 6.63 -3.15 -4.70
C THR A 111 7.72 -2.68 -5.64
N ALA A 112 8.67 -1.90 -5.10
CA ALA A 112 9.84 -1.50 -5.85
C ALA A 112 10.58 -2.74 -6.40
N PRO A 113 11.02 -2.71 -7.66
CA PRO A 113 11.83 -3.79 -8.22
C PRO A 113 13.21 -3.84 -7.54
N CYS A 114 13.99 -4.87 -7.87
CA CYS A 114 15.39 -4.95 -7.50
C CYS A 114 16.11 -3.64 -7.83
N ALA A 115 16.97 -3.16 -6.93
CA ALA A 115 17.74 -1.94 -7.08
C ALA A 115 18.78 -1.97 -8.23
N GLN A 116 18.92 -3.11 -8.92
CA GLN A 116 19.80 -3.22 -10.08
C GLN A 116 19.14 -2.61 -11.31
N PRO A 117 19.82 -1.70 -12.03
CA PRO A 117 19.30 -1.10 -13.25
C PRO A 117 18.86 -2.17 -14.26
N GLY A 118 17.65 -2.03 -14.81
CA GLY A 118 17.10 -2.97 -15.78
C GLY A 118 16.54 -4.28 -15.19
N CYS A 119 16.61 -4.48 -13.87
CA CYS A 119 16.04 -5.66 -13.23
C CYS A 119 14.59 -5.42 -12.79
N SER A 120 13.66 -6.26 -13.24
CA SER A 120 12.23 -6.18 -12.87
C SER A 120 11.78 -7.24 -11.85
N THR A 121 12.72 -8.08 -11.37
CA THR A 121 12.41 -9.11 -10.36
C THR A 121 12.19 -8.50 -8.98
N LEU A 122 11.28 -9.09 -8.22
CA LEU A 122 11.00 -8.67 -6.85
C LEU A 122 12.24 -8.88 -5.96
N PRO A 123 12.64 -7.88 -5.16
CA PRO A 123 13.74 -8.06 -4.24
C PRO A 123 13.32 -8.95 -3.06
N SER A 124 14.20 -9.88 -2.69
CA SER A 124 14.02 -10.81 -1.57
C SER A 124 15.22 -10.83 -0.62
N PHE A 125 16.32 -10.17 -1.01
CA PHE A 125 17.56 -10.06 -0.26
C PHE A 125 17.81 -8.63 0.19
N GLY A 126 18.33 -8.50 1.42
CA GLY A 126 18.64 -7.22 2.03
C GLY A 126 19.22 -7.38 3.43
N VAL A 127 19.22 -6.29 4.19
CA VAL A 127 19.65 -6.29 5.59
C VAL A 127 18.52 -6.85 6.46
N LYS A 128 18.86 -7.75 7.40
CA LYS A 128 17.88 -8.36 8.32
C LYS A 128 17.07 -7.27 9.04
N GLY A 129 15.74 -7.37 8.98
CA GLY A 129 14.83 -6.39 9.58
C GLY A 129 14.54 -5.15 8.72
N GLN A 130 15.19 -5.01 7.56
CA GLN A 130 14.87 -3.96 6.59
C GLN A 130 14.13 -4.51 5.37
N ARG A 131 13.58 -3.59 4.55
CA ARG A 131 12.97 -3.95 3.28
C ARG A 131 14.02 -4.56 2.33
N PRO A 132 13.70 -5.66 1.62
CA PRO A 132 14.60 -6.20 0.61
C PRO A 132 14.85 -5.18 -0.49
N THR A 133 16.09 -5.11 -0.96
CA THR A 133 16.50 -4.20 -2.03
C THR A 133 16.97 -4.94 -3.28
N HIS A 134 17.42 -6.18 -3.15
CA HIS A 134 17.97 -6.96 -4.26
C HIS A 134 17.26 -8.30 -4.41
N CYS A 135 17.19 -8.83 -5.64
CA CYS A 135 16.69 -10.18 -5.89
C CYS A 135 17.80 -11.23 -5.68
N ALA A 136 17.44 -12.51 -5.83
CA ALA A 136 18.37 -13.62 -5.64
C ALA A 136 19.60 -13.56 -6.55
N THR A 137 19.42 -13.13 -7.81
CA THR A 137 20.49 -13.04 -8.81
C THR A 137 21.40 -11.83 -8.61
N HIS A 138 20.92 -10.80 -7.93
CA HIS A 138 21.62 -9.52 -7.73
C HIS A 138 21.98 -9.27 -6.26
N ARG A 139 22.04 -10.34 -5.46
CA ARG A 139 22.30 -10.30 -4.03
C ARG A 139 23.71 -9.73 -3.75
N PRO A 140 23.83 -8.59 -3.03
CA PRO A 140 25.13 -8.10 -2.58
C PRO A 140 25.74 -9.03 -1.54
N PRO A 141 27.09 -9.14 -1.48
CA PRO A 141 27.78 -9.92 -0.45
C PRO A 141 27.33 -9.51 0.96
N GLY A 142 27.09 -10.49 1.84
CA GLY A 142 26.66 -10.24 3.23
C GLY A 142 25.18 -9.94 3.44
N THR A 143 24.35 -9.86 2.38
CA THR A 143 22.89 -9.69 2.54
C THR A 143 22.18 -11.03 2.78
N VAL A 144 21.04 -11.02 3.48
CA VAL A 144 20.25 -12.22 3.81
C VAL A 144 18.90 -12.18 3.12
N SER A 145 18.24 -13.34 2.97
CA SER A 145 16.83 -13.35 2.56
C SER A 145 15.97 -12.79 3.69
N VAL A 146 15.21 -11.75 3.41
CA VAL A 146 14.41 -11.00 4.41
C VAL A 146 12.92 -11.32 4.37
N HIS A 147 12.53 -12.42 3.71
CA HIS A 147 11.16 -12.91 3.81
C HIS A 147 10.81 -13.24 5.26
N LYS A 148 9.53 -13.11 5.63
CA LYS A 148 9.03 -13.49 6.95
C LYS A 148 9.50 -14.92 7.23
N SER A 149 10.37 -15.09 8.22
CA SER A 149 10.73 -16.40 8.76
C SER A 149 9.80 -16.70 9.94
N CYS A 150 9.61 -17.97 10.23
CA CYS A 150 8.87 -18.41 11.41
C CYS A 150 9.38 -17.69 12.67
N ALA A 151 8.46 -17.22 13.52
CA ALA A 151 8.79 -16.45 14.75
C ALA A 151 9.55 -17.25 15.83
N ARG A 152 9.82 -18.54 15.59
CA ARG A 152 10.63 -19.37 16.49
C ARG A 152 12.12 -19.01 16.34
N PRO A 153 12.84 -18.71 17.43
CA PRO A 153 14.29 -18.55 17.40
C PRO A 153 14.94 -19.78 16.75
N GLY A 154 15.74 -19.57 15.69
CA GLY A 154 16.42 -20.65 14.97
C GLY A 154 15.64 -21.29 13.82
N CYS A 155 14.41 -20.83 13.51
CA CYS A 155 13.63 -21.39 12.42
C CYS A 155 13.79 -20.59 11.11
N SER A 156 14.45 -21.17 10.10
CA SER A 156 14.66 -20.59 8.77
C SER A 156 13.51 -20.87 7.78
N GLN A 157 12.44 -21.52 8.23
CA GLN A 157 11.32 -21.89 7.37
C GLN A 157 10.44 -20.67 7.08
N GLN A 158 10.06 -20.50 5.80
CA GLN A 158 9.05 -19.52 5.39
C GLN A 158 7.66 -20.02 5.81
N PRO A 159 6.79 -19.16 6.38
CA PRO A 159 5.40 -19.50 6.62
C PRO A 159 4.72 -19.75 5.27
N ARG A 160 4.22 -20.98 5.09
CA ARG A 160 3.31 -21.33 3.99
C ARG A 160 1.93 -20.84 4.40
N PHE A 161 1.43 -19.81 3.71
CA PHE A 161 0.04 -19.36 3.80
C PHE A 161 -0.78 -20.00 2.70
#